data_AF-A0A4R8M4G2-F1
#
_entry.id   AF-A0A4R8M4G2-F1
#
_cell.length_a   1.000
_cell.length_b   1.000
_cell.length_c   1.000
_cell.angle_alpha   90.00
_cell.angle_beta   90.00
_cell.angle_gamma   90.00
#
_symmetry.space_group_name_H-M   'P 1'
#
loop_
_entity.id
_entity.type
_entity.pdbx_description
1 polymer ?
#
loop_
_entity_poly.entity_id
_entity_poly.type
_entity_poly.pdbx_seq_one_letter_code
_entity_poly.pdbx_strand_id
1 'polypeptide(L)'
;MSFSSRKFDFYILFGDNPKSGFLWTKEFWTSKTEPLLNQILNLSVNKIETGLKVLEYDFKNTTDKYRGELKFGQLKWDKKSHNKWILEKNDTKLFTHFESWTPKRTICEKNDKSPDVFIAIWNERHLGEDRNYQFDYLITIAIAKDLNKETKSVIKKVSKCLNAKKTIFCERTWGRGKIDKNECWEFRKWIQDISSNGIYKKDGKLNIHETKFENIEFEPYWEIID
;
A
#
# COMPACT_ATOMS: atom_id res chain seq x y z
N MET A 1 -23.48 6.55 7.30
CA MET A 1 -22.28 6.50 6.45
C MET A 1 -21.87 5.05 6.28
N SER A 2 -22.26 4.45 5.16
CA SER A 2 -22.09 3.01 4.87
C SER A 2 -20.63 2.62 4.61
N PHE A 3 -19.75 3.62 4.45
CA PHE A 3 -18.30 3.43 4.35
C PHE A 3 -17.73 2.51 5.43
N SER A 4 -18.31 2.47 6.64
CA SER A 4 -17.72 1.89 7.84
C SER A 4 -17.98 0.40 8.13
N SER A 5 -18.91 -0.25 7.42
CA SER A 5 -19.37 -1.59 7.80
C SER A 5 -18.92 -2.73 6.89
N ARG A 6 -18.47 -2.43 5.67
CA ARG A 6 -18.01 -3.47 4.73
C ARG A 6 -16.73 -4.11 5.25
N LYS A 7 -16.72 -5.45 5.31
CA LYS A 7 -15.57 -6.25 5.74
C LYS A 7 -14.63 -6.54 4.58
N PHE A 8 -13.34 -6.61 4.88
CA PHE A 8 -12.27 -6.84 3.94
C PHE A 8 -11.35 -7.94 4.45
N ASP A 9 -10.92 -8.78 3.53
CA ASP A 9 -9.69 -9.53 3.68
C ASP A 9 -8.53 -8.54 3.53
N PHE A 10 -7.77 -8.35 4.60
CA PHE A 10 -6.76 -7.31 4.67
C PHE A 10 -5.37 -7.90 4.84
N TYR A 11 -4.48 -7.52 3.93
CA TYR A 11 -3.12 -8.05 3.83
C TYR A 11 -2.09 -6.93 3.93
N ILE A 12 -0.98 -7.25 4.57
CA ILE A 12 0.22 -6.41 4.56
C ILE A 12 1.40 -7.27 4.08
N LEU A 13 2.13 -6.78 3.09
CA LEU A 13 3.35 -7.40 2.58
C LEU A 13 4.52 -6.47 2.91
N PHE A 14 5.51 -7.03 3.61
CA PHE A 14 6.79 -6.38 3.87
C PHE A 14 7.79 -6.93 2.87
N GLY A 15 8.48 -6.09 2.12
CA GLY A 15 9.46 -6.60 1.16
C GLY A 15 10.67 -5.72 0.98
N ASP A 16 11.70 -6.36 0.43
CA ASP A 16 12.93 -5.70 0.02
C ASP A 16 12.92 -5.56 -1.48
N ASN A 17 13.43 -4.43 -1.95
CA ASN A 17 13.62 -4.28 -3.38
C ASN A 17 14.74 -5.22 -3.80
N PRO A 18 14.51 -6.03 -4.85
CA PRO A 18 15.56 -6.85 -5.40
C PRO A 18 16.68 -5.95 -5.94
N LYS A 19 17.91 -6.47 -6.00
CA LYS A 19 19.06 -5.76 -6.63
C LYS A 19 18.75 -5.25 -8.04
N SER A 20 17.78 -5.86 -8.72
CA SER A 20 17.31 -5.50 -10.06
C SER A 20 16.49 -4.20 -10.12
N GLY A 21 16.06 -3.62 -9.01
CA GLY A 21 15.39 -2.31 -8.96
C GLY A 21 14.13 -2.25 -8.10
N PHE A 22 13.57 -1.04 -7.99
CA PHE A 22 12.38 -0.76 -7.19
C PHE A 22 11.08 -1.12 -7.90
N LEU A 23 10.03 -1.44 -7.12
CA LEU A 23 8.70 -1.81 -7.64
C LEU A 23 8.12 -0.81 -8.65
N TRP A 24 8.41 0.48 -8.46
CA TRP A 24 7.93 1.62 -9.24
C TRP A 24 8.88 2.07 -10.36
N THR A 25 9.97 1.34 -10.62
CA THR A 25 10.78 1.60 -11.81
C THR A 25 10.08 1.06 -13.06
N LYS A 26 10.24 1.71 -14.21
CA LYS A 26 9.55 1.32 -15.45
C LYS A 26 9.76 -0.14 -15.83
N GLU A 27 11.00 -0.62 -15.74
CA GLU A 27 11.35 -2.00 -16.05
C GLU A 27 10.59 -2.99 -15.15
N PHE A 28 10.68 -2.80 -13.83
CA PHE A 28 10.08 -3.70 -12.87
C PHE A 28 8.55 -3.57 -12.82
N TRP A 29 8.03 -2.35 -12.93
CA TRP A 29 6.60 -2.08 -12.96
C TRP A 29 5.93 -2.75 -14.14
N THR A 30 6.48 -2.55 -15.35
CA THR A 30 5.88 -3.07 -16.58
C THR A 30 5.99 -4.59 -16.69
N SER A 31 7.13 -5.16 -16.27
CA SER A 31 7.36 -6.61 -16.40
C SER A 31 6.73 -7.43 -15.26
N LYS A 32 6.54 -6.82 -14.08
CA LYS A 32 6.26 -7.58 -12.85
C LYS A 32 5.21 -6.94 -11.95
N THR A 33 5.42 -5.71 -11.46
CA THR A 33 4.50 -5.12 -10.45
C THR A 33 3.09 -4.96 -10.98
N GLU A 34 2.90 -4.30 -12.13
CA GLU A 34 1.58 -4.07 -12.71
C GLU A 34 0.86 -5.39 -13.02
N PRO A 35 1.47 -6.38 -13.71
CA PRO A 35 0.82 -7.66 -13.97
C PRO A 35 0.39 -8.42 -12.70
N LEU A 36 1.14 -8.31 -11.60
CA LEU A 36 0.81 -8.95 -10.32
C LEU A 36 -0.34 -8.22 -9.62
N LEU A 37 -0.29 -6.90 -9.53
CA LEU A 37 -1.38 -6.12 -8.94
C LEU A 37 -2.66 -6.22 -9.76
N ASN A 38 -2.54 -6.32 -11.09
CA ASN A 38 -3.67 -6.51 -12.00
C ASN A 38 -4.41 -7.84 -11.74
N GLN A 39 -3.74 -8.89 -11.25
CA GLN A 39 -4.40 -10.13 -10.82
C GLN A 39 -5.33 -9.90 -9.62
N ILE A 40 -4.94 -9.03 -8.69
CA ILE A 40 -5.77 -8.65 -7.55
C ILE A 40 -6.95 -7.79 -8.01
N LEU A 41 -6.71 -6.82 -8.88
CA LEU A 41 -7.76 -5.93 -9.40
C LEU A 41 -8.83 -6.70 -10.22
N ASN A 42 -8.44 -7.80 -10.87
CA ASN A 42 -9.37 -8.70 -11.59
C ASN A 42 -10.40 -9.38 -10.68
N LEU A 43 -10.23 -9.32 -9.35
CA LEU A 43 -11.22 -9.84 -8.40
C LEU A 43 -12.50 -8.99 -8.35
N SER A 44 -12.42 -7.71 -8.74
CA SER A 44 -13.56 -6.81 -8.83
C SER A 44 -14.10 -6.71 -10.26
N VAL A 45 -15.43 -6.77 -10.39
CA VAL A 45 -16.13 -6.49 -11.65
C VAL A 45 -16.00 -5.02 -12.09
N ASN A 46 -15.70 -4.12 -11.14
CA ASN A 46 -15.57 -2.68 -11.37
C ASN A 46 -14.13 -2.28 -11.73
N LYS A 47 -13.28 -3.22 -12.14
CA LYS A 47 -11.87 -2.97 -12.49
C LYS A 47 -11.69 -1.80 -13.46
N ILE A 48 -12.56 -1.64 -14.45
CA ILE A 48 -12.47 -0.55 -15.44
C ILE A 48 -12.57 0.85 -14.81
N GLU A 49 -13.15 0.92 -13.61
CA GLU A 49 -13.29 2.15 -12.83
C GLU A 49 -12.12 2.41 -11.88
N THR A 50 -11.04 1.63 -11.97
CA THR A 50 -9.87 1.76 -11.09
C THR A 50 -9.17 3.10 -11.30
N GLY A 51 -9.01 3.86 -10.21
CA GLY A 51 -8.30 5.13 -10.17
C GLY A 51 -7.05 5.05 -9.32
N LEU A 52 -6.05 5.85 -9.67
CA LEU A 52 -4.76 5.89 -8.98
C LEU A 52 -4.51 7.25 -8.35
N LYS A 53 -3.72 7.24 -7.28
CA LYS A 53 -3.07 8.42 -6.70
C LYS A 53 -1.61 8.07 -6.45
N VAL A 54 -0.71 8.97 -6.83
CA VAL A 54 0.72 8.81 -6.62
C VAL A 54 1.27 10.07 -6.00
N LEU A 55 2.12 9.92 -4.99
CA LEU A 55 2.86 11.01 -4.36
C LEU A 55 4.34 10.87 -4.72
N GLU A 56 4.84 11.87 -5.42
CA GLU A 56 6.24 11.99 -5.78
C GLU A 56 6.73 13.41 -5.55
N TYR A 57 8.04 13.54 -5.35
CA TYR A 57 8.71 14.81 -5.15
C TYR A 57 9.86 14.98 -6.14
N ASP A 58 9.99 16.16 -6.72
CA ASP A 58 11.12 16.49 -7.59
C ASP A 58 11.68 17.87 -7.25
N PHE A 59 12.92 18.11 -7.64
CA PHE A 59 13.47 19.45 -7.59
C PHE A 59 12.79 20.29 -8.66
N LYS A 60 12.32 21.50 -8.30
CA LYS A 60 11.71 22.38 -9.30
C LYS A 60 12.76 22.85 -10.31
N ASN A 61 13.99 23.10 -9.85
CA ASN A 61 15.18 23.38 -10.67
C ASN A 61 16.42 22.69 -10.09
N THR A 62 17.47 22.51 -10.90
CA THR A 62 18.74 21.86 -10.49
C THR A 62 19.50 22.57 -9.37
N THR A 63 19.15 23.83 -9.08
CA THR A 63 19.75 24.66 -8.02
C THR A 63 18.94 24.69 -6.73
N ASP A 64 17.75 24.10 -6.72
CA ASP A 64 16.87 24.12 -5.55
C ASP A 64 17.33 23.14 -4.47
N LYS A 65 17.27 23.58 -3.22
CA LYS A 65 17.55 22.72 -2.04
C LYS A 65 16.35 21.87 -1.62
N TYR A 66 15.15 22.21 -2.09
CA TYR A 66 13.89 21.61 -1.63
C TYR A 66 13.13 20.99 -2.80
N ARG A 67 12.58 19.80 -2.56
CA ARG A 67 11.73 19.11 -3.54
C ARG A 67 10.28 19.53 -3.36
N GLY A 68 9.59 19.80 -4.47
CA GLY A 68 8.16 20.06 -4.51
C GLY A 68 7.37 18.81 -4.88
N GLU A 69 6.14 18.70 -4.37
CA GLU A 69 5.21 17.63 -4.76
C GLU A 69 4.82 17.76 -6.24
N LEU A 70 4.84 16.64 -6.95
CA LEU A 70 4.36 16.53 -8.32
C LEU A 70 2.86 16.26 -8.38
N LYS A 71 2.14 17.03 -9.19
CA LYS A 71 0.68 16.88 -9.38
C LYS A 71 0.37 16.15 -10.68
N PHE A 72 -0.07 14.91 -10.58
CA PHE A 72 -0.37 14.07 -11.75
C PHE A 72 -1.81 14.16 -12.29
N GLY A 73 -2.70 14.83 -11.54
CA GLY A 73 -4.13 14.91 -11.85
C GLY A 73 -4.85 13.56 -11.69
N GLN A 74 -5.90 13.34 -12.47
CA GLN A 74 -6.64 12.08 -12.43
C GLN A 74 -5.89 10.98 -13.19
N LEU A 75 -5.53 9.92 -12.47
CA LEU A 75 -4.86 8.74 -13.02
C LEU A 75 -5.83 7.54 -13.04
N LYS A 76 -5.67 6.68 -14.04
CA LYS A 76 -6.43 5.45 -14.22
C LYS A 76 -5.49 4.25 -14.23
N TRP A 77 -6.01 3.04 -14.04
CA TRP A 77 -5.24 1.82 -14.27
C TRP A 77 -5.03 1.57 -15.78
N ASP A 78 -4.13 2.33 -16.38
CA ASP A 78 -3.75 2.20 -17.79
C ASP A 78 -2.29 2.60 -18.03
N LYS A 79 -1.74 2.14 -19.17
CA LYS A 79 -0.36 2.43 -19.57
C LYS A 79 -0.05 3.93 -19.64
N LYS A 80 -1.03 4.73 -20.10
CA LYS A 80 -0.86 6.19 -20.24
C LYS A 80 -0.65 6.86 -18.88
N SER A 81 -1.38 6.43 -17.87
CA SER A 81 -1.30 6.94 -16.50
C SER A 81 -0.06 6.42 -15.79
N HIS A 82 0.28 5.14 -15.96
CA HIS A 82 1.51 4.55 -15.39
C HIS A 82 2.76 5.28 -15.88
N ASN A 83 2.87 5.53 -17.20
CA ASN A 83 4.02 6.23 -17.79
C ASN A 83 4.26 7.65 -17.26
N LYS A 84 3.31 8.26 -16.54
CA LYS A 84 3.49 9.61 -15.98
C LYS A 84 4.37 9.63 -14.72
N TRP A 85 4.43 8.52 -13.99
CA TRP A 85 5.02 8.49 -12.64
C TRP A 85 6.02 7.34 -12.45
N ILE A 86 5.93 6.25 -13.22
CA ILE A 86 6.96 5.20 -13.14
C ILE A 86 8.35 5.78 -13.45
N LEU A 87 9.32 5.44 -12.60
CA LEU A 87 10.65 6.04 -12.67
C LEU A 87 11.51 5.36 -13.73
N GLU A 88 12.19 6.17 -14.54
CA GLU A 88 13.23 5.68 -15.44
C GLU A 88 14.55 5.46 -14.68
N LYS A 89 15.50 4.78 -15.32
CA LYS A 89 16.86 4.68 -14.79
C LYS A 89 17.47 6.10 -14.67
N ASN A 90 17.96 6.45 -13.48
CA ASN A 90 18.51 7.76 -13.14
C ASN A 90 17.48 8.90 -13.05
N ASP A 91 16.19 8.60 -12.88
CA ASP A 91 15.19 9.63 -12.59
C ASP A 91 15.55 10.36 -11.28
N THR A 92 15.45 11.69 -11.28
CA THR A 92 15.71 12.50 -10.09
C THR A 92 14.52 12.52 -9.16
N LYS A 93 13.32 12.16 -9.64
CA LYS A 93 12.10 12.10 -8.84
C LYS A 93 12.21 11.10 -7.70
N LEU A 94 11.57 11.45 -6.59
CA LEU A 94 11.47 10.64 -5.39
C LEU A 94 10.05 10.11 -5.26
N PHE A 95 9.85 8.85 -5.62
CA PHE A 95 8.60 8.14 -5.35
C PHE A 95 8.43 7.95 -3.84
N THR A 96 7.24 8.26 -3.32
CA THR A 96 6.93 8.12 -1.89
C THR A 96 5.79 7.13 -1.67
N HIS A 97 4.70 7.29 -2.43
CA HIS A 97 3.47 6.56 -2.16
C HIS A 97 2.64 6.34 -3.42
N PHE A 98 1.98 5.19 -3.49
CA PHE A 98 1.00 4.83 -4.51
C PHE A 98 -0.28 4.32 -3.84
N GLU A 99 -1.43 4.70 -4.38
CA GLU A 99 -2.73 4.13 -4.04
C GLU A 99 -3.52 3.79 -5.29
N SER A 100 -4.22 2.67 -5.26
CA SER A 100 -5.22 2.26 -6.22
C SER A 100 -6.53 1.99 -5.51
N TRP A 101 -7.62 2.54 -6.05
CA TRP A 101 -8.98 2.32 -5.58
C TRP A 101 -9.82 1.76 -6.72
N THR A 102 -10.52 0.66 -6.45
CA THR A 102 -11.45 0.04 -7.40
C THR A 102 -12.81 -0.15 -6.74
N PRO A 103 -13.88 0.55 -7.16
CA PRO A 103 -13.86 1.72 -8.05
C PRO A 103 -13.02 2.88 -7.51
N LYS A 104 -12.69 3.87 -8.36
CA LYS A 104 -11.96 5.06 -7.96
C LYS A 104 -12.66 5.81 -6.83
N ARG A 105 -11.88 6.46 -5.97
CA ARG A 105 -12.33 7.20 -4.78
C ARG A 105 -13.54 8.10 -5.01
N THR A 106 -13.58 8.86 -6.11
CA THR A 106 -14.71 9.76 -6.39
C THR A 106 -16.03 9.03 -6.66
N ILE A 107 -15.99 7.81 -7.20
CA ILE A 107 -17.18 6.96 -7.38
C ILE A 107 -17.62 6.39 -6.03
N CYS A 108 -16.65 5.90 -5.25
CA CYS A 108 -16.89 5.46 -3.88
C CYS A 108 -17.57 6.55 -3.04
N GLU A 109 -17.03 7.77 -3.04
CA GLU A 109 -17.57 8.94 -2.33
C GLU A 109 -18.97 9.31 -2.82
N LYS A 110 -19.18 9.39 -4.14
CA LYS A 110 -20.49 9.68 -4.72
C LYS A 110 -21.55 8.66 -4.29
N ASN A 111 -21.18 7.39 -4.16
CA ASN A 111 -22.10 6.30 -3.87
C ASN A 111 -22.19 5.94 -2.36
N ASP A 112 -21.52 6.68 -1.47
CA ASP A 112 -21.36 6.36 -0.04
C ASP A 112 -20.91 4.90 0.20
N LYS A 113 -19.98 4.39 -0.61
CA LYS A 113 -19.50 3.00 -0.58
C LYS A 113 -17.98 2.91 -0.55
N SER A 114 -17.46 1.99 0.26
CA SER A 114 -16.04 1.59 0.24
C SER A 114 -15.67 0.89 -1.09
N PRO A 115 -14.39 0.92 -1.51
CA PRO A 115 -13.95 0.19 -2.71
C PRO A 115 -14.16 -1.32 -2.57
N ASP A 116 -14.16 -2.03 -3.69
CA ASP A 116 -14.04 -3.49 -3.77
C ASP A 116 -12.61 -3.93 -3.50
N VAL A 117 -11.64 -3.22 -4.09
CA VAL A 117 -10.21 -3.47 -3.92
C VAL A 117 -9.50 -2.15 -3.65
N PHE A 118 -8.64 -2.14 -2.65
CA PHE A 118 -7.70 -1.06 -2.37
C PHE A 118 -6.29 -1.64 -2.29
N ILE A 119 -5.34 -0.99 -2.95
CA ILE A 119 -3.92 -1.34 -2.91
C ILE A 119 -3.15 -0.07 -2.62
N ALA A 120 -2.19 -0.12 -1.70
CA ALA A 120 -1.24 0.96 -1.51
C ALA A 120 0.18 0.44 -1.38
N ILE A 121 1.15 1.19 -1.89
CA ILE A 121 2.57 0.89 -1.83
C ILE A 121 3.29 2.08 -1.22
N TRP A 122 3.99 1.86 -0.11
CA TRP A 122 4.83 2.84 0.55
C TRP A 122 6.29 2.57 0.23
N ASN A 123 7.02 3.61 -0.17
CA ASN A 123 8.47 3.56 -0.23
C ASN A 123 9.04 3.91 1.13
N GLU A 124 9.53 2.91 1.86
CA GLU A 124 10.06 3.13 3.19
C GLU A 124 11.39 3.88 3.16
N ARG A 125 12.14 3.75 2.05
CA ARG A 125 13.43 4.42 1.86
C ARG A 125 13.33 5.90 1.50
N HIS A 126 12.13 6.46 1.37
CA HIS A 126 11.96 7.82 0.83
C HIS A 126 12.60 8.94 1.67
N LEU A 127 12.92 8.71 2.95
CA LEU A 127 13.51 9.71 3.86
C LEU A 127 15.05 9.69 3.92
N GLY A 128 15.72 8.98 3.01
CA GLY A 128 17.19 9.03 2.83
C GLY A 128 17.92 7.76 3.24
N GLU A 129 19.13 7.56 2.72
CA GLU A 129 19.92 6.33 2.83
C GLU A 129 20.52 6.08 4.23
N ASP A 130 20.59 7.10 5.08
CA ASP A 130 21.23 7.04 6.41
C ASP A 130 20.39 6.35 7.49
N ARG A 131 19.20 5.83 7.15
CA ARG A 131 18.35 5.09 8.09
C ARG A 131 18.46 3.59 7.88
N ASN A 132 18.51 2.85 8.99
CA ASN A 132 18.47 1.40 9.01
C ASN A 132 17.04 0.89 8.78
N TYR A 133 16.59 0.93 7.52
CA TYR A 133 15.30 0.37 7.14
C TYR A 133 15.31 -1.16 7.29
N GLN A 134 14.22 -1.68 7.85
CA GLN A 134 14.04 -3.11 8.09
C GLN A 134 13.42 -3.83 6.89
N PHE A 135 12.79 -3.07 6.00
CA PHE A 135 12.21 -3.47 4.73
C PHE A 135 12.15 -2.23 3.84
N ASP A 136 12.16 -2.42 2.52
CA ASP A 136 12.27 -1.32 1.57
C ASP A 136 10.94 -0.77 1.11
N TYR A 137 9.90 -1.62 1.15
CA TYR A 137 8.55 -1.23 0.82
C TYR A 137 7.53 -1.96 1.69
N LEU A 138 6.37 -1.31 1.83
CA LEU A 138 5.19 -1.86 2.47
C LEU A 138 4.03 -1.83 1.48
N ILE A 139 3.36 -2.98 1.26
CA ILE A 139 2.15 -3.03 0.45
C ILE A 139 0.96 -3.37 1.35
N THR A 140 -0.08 -2.54 1.31
CA THR A 140 -1.37 -2.84 1.94
C THR A 140 -2.38 -3.21 0.87
N ILE A 141 -3.11 -4.31 1.07
CA ILE A 141 -4.12 -4.78 0.13
C ILE A 141 -5.39 -5.08 0.90
N ALA A 142 -6.50 -4.46 0.51
CA ALA A 142 -7.82 -4.76 1.04
C ALA A 142 -8.72 -5.26 -0.08
N ILE A 143 -9.32 -6.42 0.12
CA ILE A 143 -10.26 -7.02 -0.84
C ILE A 143 -11.57 -7.26 -0.11
N ALA A 144 -12.67 -6.72 -0.63
CA ALA A 144 -13.96 -6.82 0.02
C ALA A 144 -14.44 -8.27 0.08
N LYS A 145 -14.88 -8.72 1.27
CA LYS A 145 -15.26 -10.12 1.50
C LYS A 145 -16.51 -10.54 0.73
N ASP A 146 -17.42 -9.60 0.50
CA ASP A 146 -18.67 -9.81 -0.25
C ASP A 146 -18.45 -10.07 -1.75
N LEU A 147 -17.22 -9.93 -2.26
CA LEU A 147 -16.84 -10.41 -3.60
C LEU A 147 -16.81 -11.94 -3.67
N ASN A 148 -16.78 -12.63 -2.52
CA ASN A 148 -16.76 -14.10 -2.39
C ASN A 148 -15.68 -14.75 -3.28
N LYS A 149 -14.48 -14.18 -3.27
CA LYS A 149 -13.31 -14.69 -4.00
C LYS A 149 -12.33 -15.35 -3.04
N GLU A 150 -11.60 -16.34 -3.53
CA GLU A 150 -10.40 -16.82 -2.85
C GLU A 150 -9.33 -15.72 -2.99
N THR A 151 -8.91 -15.16 -1.86
CA THR A 151 -7.94 -14.06 -1.81
C THR A 151 -6.56 -14.53 -1.34
N LYS A 152 -6.47 -15.47 -0.41
CA LYS A 152 -5.21 -15.90 0.21
C LYS A 152 -4.24 -16.50 -0.80
N SER A 153 -4.68 -17.39 -1.69
CA SER A 153 -3.81 -18.00 -2.71
C SER A 153 -3.28 -16.98 -3.72
N VAL A 154 -4.11 -16.00 -4.11
CA VAL A 154 -3.71 -14.89 -4.99
C VAL A 154 -2.62 -14.06 -4.30
N ILE A 155 -2.83 -13.71 -3.04
CA ILE A 155 -1.87 -12.91 -2.27
C ILE A 155 -0.58 -13.68 -1.99
N LYS A 156 -0.64 -14.97 -1.67
CA LYS A 156 0.56 -15.84 -1.54
C LYS A 156 1.40 -15.81 -2.81
N LYS A 157 0.77 -15.94 -3.98
CA LYS A 157 1.46 -15.88 -5.27
C LYS A 157 2.10 -14.51 -5.49
N VAL A 158 1.35 -13.42 -5.27
CA VAL A 158 1.86 -12.04 -5.42
C VAL A 158 3.04 -11.81 -4.48
N SER A 159 2.90 -12.18 -3.21
CA SER A 159 3.92 -12.06 -2.17
C SER A 159 5.21 -12.78 -2.56
N LYS A 160 5.11 -14.05 -2.94
CA LYS A 160 6.26 -14.85 -3.40
C LYS A 160 6.91 -14.22 -4.64
N CYS A 161 6.12 -13.78 -5.62
CA CYS A 161 6.67 -13.14 -6.82
C CYS A 161 7.37 -11.83 -6.49
N LEU A 162 6.84 -11.02 -5.58
CA LEU A 162 7.47 -9.77 -5.15
C LEU A 162 8.64 -9.98 -4.18
N ASN A 163 8.94 -11.22 -3.75
CA ASN A 163 9.93 -11.54 -2.73
C ASN A 163 9.64 -10.81 -1.39
N ALA A 164 8.38 -10.79 -0.97
CA ALA A 164 8.06 -10.26 0.35
C ALA A 164 8.75 -11.10 1.44
N LYS A 165 9.36 -10.42 2.41
CA LYS A 165 9.94 -11.00 3.64
C LYS A 165 8.89 -11.68 4.51
N LYS A 166 7.71 -11.08 4.59
CA LYS A 166 6.58 -11.57 5.37
C LYS A 166 5.29 -11.03 4.78
N THR A 167 4.27 -11.88 4.80
CA THR A 167 2.90 -11.48 4.52
C THR A 167 2.07 -11.77 5.75
N ILE A 168 1.23 -10.83 6.13
CA ILE A 168 0.32 -10.97 7.25
C ILE A 168 -1.10 -10.63 6.84
N PHE A 169 -2.07 -11.21 7.54
CA PHE A 169 -3.49 -11.10 7.24
C PHE A 169 -4.34 -10.89 8.48
N CYS A 170 -5.40 -10.10 8.33
CA CYS A 170 -6.54 -10.10 9.24
C CYS A 170 -7.81 -9.63 8.51
N GLU A 171 -8.96 -9.73 9.17
CA GLU A 171 -10.19 -9.10 8.68
C GLU A 171 -10.33 -7.68 9.22
N ARG A 172 -10.68 -6.72 8.37
CA ARG A 172 -10.91 -5.30 8.77
C ARG A 172 -12.12 -4.68 8.10
N THR A 173 -12.54 -3.53 8.61
CA THR A 173 -13.58 -2.69 8.00
C THR A 173 -12.96 -1.46 7.33
N TRP A 174 -13.68 -0.82 6.40
CA TRP A 174 -13.22 0.39 5.72
C TRP A 174 -13.60 1.68 6.46
N GLY A 175 -12.77 2.73 6.63
CA GLY A 175 -13.20 3.98 7.29
C GLY A 175 -12.35 4.48 8.46
N ARG A 176 -12.92 5.26 9.38
CA ARG A 176 -12.28 5.80 10.61
C ARG A 176 -13.15 5.48 11.83
N GLY A 177 -12.55 4.92 12.87
CA GLY A 177 -13.26 4.47 14.07
C GLY A 177 -13.29 5.53 15.14
N LYS A 178 -14.32 5.47 15.99
CA LYS A 178 -14.37 6.27 17.23
C LYS A 178 -13.27 5.79 18.18
N ILE A 179 -12.65 6.76 18.84
CA ILE A 179 -11.67 6.58 19.91
C ILE A 179 -12.40 6.00 21.12
N ASP A 180 -12.09 4.77 21.55
CA ASP A 180 -12.47 4.31 22.89
C ASP A 180 -11.49 4.89 23.92
N LYS A 181 -12.00 5.28 25.09
CA LYS A 181 -11.24 5.87 26.20
C LYS A 181 -10.50 4.81 27.04
N ASN A 182 -10.88 3.54 26.94
CA ASN A 182 -10.33 2.46 27.77
C ASN A 182 -9.41 1.48 27.01
N GLU A 183 -9.25 1.64 25.69
CA GLU A 183 -8.36 0.80 24.90
C GLU A 183 -6.92 1.29 25.04
N CYS A 184 -6.21 0.75 26.02
CA CYS A 184 -4.76 0.71 25.99
C CYS A 184 -4.33 -0.20 24.83
N TRP A 185 -4.08 0.43 23.69
CA TRP A 185 -3.26 -0.01 22.57
C TRP A 185 -3.89 -0.85 21.44
N GLU A 186 -3.39 -0.50 20.25
CA GLU A 186 -3.27 -1.31 19.03
C GLU A 186 -4.52 -1.45 18.16
N PHE A 187 -4.42 -0.97 16.91
CA PHE A 187 -5.38 -1.24 15.82
C PHE A 187 -6.73 -0.52 15.91
N ARG A 188 -6.81 0.72 15.42
CA ARG A 188 -8.12 1.16 14.93
C ARG A 188 -8.42 0.37 13.65
N LYS A 189 -9.63 -0.16 13.59
CA LYS A 189 -10.18 -1.25 12.75
C LYS A 189 -10.09 -1.08 11.22
N TRP A 190 -9.16 -0.28 10.71
CA TRP A 190 -9.28 0.33 9.38
C TRP A 190 -8.02 0.26 8.54
N ILE A 191 -8.24 0.20 7.24
CA ILE A 191 -7.21 0.04 6.20
C ILE A 191 -6.32 1.29 6.06
N GLN A 192 -6.83 2.48 6.39
CA GLN A 192 -6.13 3.76 6.18
C GLN A 192 -5.14 4.14 7.29
N ASP A 193 -5.21 3.46 8.44
CA ASP A 193 -4.42 3.82 9.64
C ASP A 193 -2.94 3.37 9.54
N ILE A 194 -2.60 2.59 8.51
CA ILE A 194 -1.26 2.02 8.28
C ILE A 194 -0.29 3.05 7.66
N SER A 195 -0.82 4.22 7.27
CA SER A 195 -0.08 5.35 6.69
C SER A 195 0.73 6.19 7.69
N SER A 196 0.71 5.85 8.98
CA SER A 196 1.28 6.71 10.04
C SER A 196 2.10 5.92 11.04
N ASN A 197 3.24 6.49 11.45
CA ASN A 197 4.10 6.05 12.57
C ASN A 197 3.30 5.38 13.70
N GLY A 198 3.22 4.04 13.71
CA GLY A 198 2.48 3.35 14.77
C GLY A 198 1.80 2.02 14.44
N ILE A 199 2.16 1.31 13.36
CA ILE A 199 1.66 -0.07 13.13
C ILE A 199 2.03 -0.99 14.31
N TYR A 200 3.13 -0.68 15.00
CA TYR A 200 3.65 -1.43 16.12
C TYR A 200 4.05 -0.44 17.19
N LYS A 201 3.39 -0.41 18.35
CA LYS A 201 3.75 0.47 19.47
C LYS A 201 3.32 -0.19 20.78
N LYS A 202 4.02 -1.23 21.23
CA LYS A 202 3.88 -1.66 22.63
C LYS A 202 4.16 -0.46 23.55
N ASP A 203 3.19 -0.05 24.36
CA ASP A 203 3.23 1.12 25.27
C ASP A 203 3.59 2.47 24.62
N GLY A 204 3.54 2.58 23.29
CA GLY A 204 3.87 3.83 22.58
C GLY A 204 5.32 4.04 22.26
N LYS A 205 6.14 3.02 22.49
CA LYS A 205 7.60 3.11 22.42
C LYS A 205 8.21 2.33 21.27
N LEU A 206 7.56 1.28 20.79
CA LEU A 206 8.06 0.53 19.65
C LEU A 206 7.64 1.23 18.35
N ASN A 207 8.48 1.18 17.33
CA ASN A 207 8.19 1.67 15.99
C ASN A 207 8.63 0.57 15.03
N ILE A 208 7.73 0.11 14.16
CA ILE A 208 8.02 -0.93 13.17
C ILE A 208 9.23 -0.59 12.27
N HIS A 209 9.46 0.70 12.02
CA HIS A 209 10.59 1.16 11.21
C HIS A 209 11.91 1.19 12.01
N GLU A 210 11.86 1.10 13.34
CA GLU A 210 13.03 1.16 14.24
C GLU A 210 13.31 -0.18 14.95
N THR A 211 12.34 -1.11 14.94
CA THR A 211 12.45 -2.43 15.56
C THR A 211 13.01 -3.41 14.56
N LYS A 212 14.02 -4.21 14.92
CA LYS A 212 14.54 -5.26 14.03
C LYS A 212 13.41 -6.15 13.51
N PHE A 213 13.40 -6.42 12.21
CA PHE A 213 12.27 -7.11 11.57
C PHE A 213 11.98 -8.47 12.20
N GLU A 214 13.01 -9.24 12.55
CA GLU A 214 12.87 -10.56 13.19
C GLU A 214 12.21 -10.52 14.57
N ASN A 215 12.20 -9.36 15.22
CA ASN A 215 11.63 -9.17 16.56
C ASN A 215 10.19 -8.66 16.53
N ILE A 216 9.60 -8.47 15.34
CA ILE A 216 8.22 -8.03 15.21
C ILE A 216 7.30 -9.25 15.41
N GLU A 217 6.55 -9.25 16.51
CA GLU A 217 5.54 -10.28 16.78
C GLU A 217 4.23 -9.91 16.09
N PHE A 218 3.79 -10.73 15.14
CA PHE A 218 2.55 -10.48 14.39
C PHE A 218 1.33 -11.21 15.00
N GLU A 219 1.55 -12.40 15.57
CA GLU A 219 0.53 -13.18 16.24
C GLU A 219 0.26 -12.68 17.67
N PRO A 220 -0.95 -12.89 18.23
CA PRO A 220 -2.11 -13.57 17.63
C PRO A 220 -2.99 -12.64 16.76
N TYR A 221 -2.62 -11.37 16.63
CA TYR A 221 -3.47 -10.34 16.00
C TYR A 221 -3.50 -10.42 14.48
N TRP A 222 -2.44 -10.98 13.89
CA TRP A 222 -2.32 -11.23 12.47
C TRP A 222 -1.97 -12.68 12.19
N GLU A 223 -2.62 -13.26 11.19
CA GLU A 223 -2.25 -14.55 10.64
C GLU A 223 -1.05 -14.37 9.70
N ILE A 224 -0.01 -15.18 9.88
CA ILE A 224 1.12 -15.21 8.94
C ILE A 224 0.71 -16.05 7.71
N ILE A 225 0.94 -15.48 6.53
CA ILE A 225 0.64 -16.12 5.24
C ILE A 225 1.95 -16.41 4.52
N ASP A 226 2.41 -17.65 4.66
CA ASP A 226 3.58 -18.19 3.95
C ASP A 226 3.24 -18.71 2.54
#